data_AF-A0A136WCP5-F1
#
_entry.id   AF-A0A136WCP5-F1
#
_cell.length_a   1.000
_cell.length_b   1.000
_cell.length_c   1.000
_cell.angle_alpha   90.00
_cell.angle_beta   90.00
_cell.angle_gamma   90.00
#
_symmetry.space_group_name_H-M   'P 1'
#
loop_
_entity.id
_entity.type
_entity.pdbx_description
1 polymer ?
#
loop_
_entity_poly.entity_id
_entity_poly.type
_entity_poly.pdbx_seq_one_letter_code
_entity_poly.pdbx_strand_id
1 'polypeptide(L)' 'MLRITEVNIYSMDKGDDSWAIDGEILFEDDLTSAFEATYLVDEDELESFSLELDLEENYDVRTLKKRIVEAANVYED' A
#
# COMPACT_ATOMS: atom_id res chain seq x y z
N MET A 1 11.83 -12.86 -3.98
CA MET A 1 10.66 -12.11 -3.49
C MET A 1 11.21 -10.81 -2.94
N LEU A 2 11.01 -9.74 -3.71
CA LEU A 2 11.33 -8.36 -3.37
C LEU A 2 10.83 -8.04 -1.97
N ARG A 3 11.75 -7.60 -1.13
CA ARG A 3 11.43 -7.16 0.23
C ARG A 3 10.96 -5.73 0.22
N ILE A 4 9.83 -5.48 0.89
CA ILE A 4 9.32 -4.14 1.15
C ILE A 4 10.11 -3.55 2.30
N THR A 5 10.81 -2.46 2.05
CA THR A 5 11.61 -1.75 3.03
C THR A 5 10.77 -0.67 3.72
N GLU A 6 10.01 0.11 2.95
CA GLU A 6 9.23 1.24 3.43
C GLU A 6 7.93 1.43 2.62
N VAL A 7 6.93 2.04 3.26
CA VAL A 7 5.68 2.47 2.61
C VAL A 7 5.38 3.89 3.07
N ASN A 8 5.29 4.80 2.12
CA ASN A 8 5.03 6.22 2.34
C ASN A 8 3.67 6.59 1.76
N ILE A 9 2.79 7.16 2.58
CA ILE A 9 1.47 7.62 2.15
C ILE A 9 1.59 9.08 1.69
N TYR A 10 1.11 9.37 0.49
CA TYR A 10 1.09 10.72 -0.09
C TYR A 10 -0.25 11.41 0.09
N SER A 11 -1.32 10.64 -0.06
CA SER A 11 -2.69 11.11 0.07
C SER A 11 -3.55 9.96 0.56
N MET A 12 -4.56 10.27 1.34
CA MET A 12 -5.51 9.27 1.80
C MET A 12 -6.86 9.90 2.09
N ASP A 13 -7.93 9.21 1.70
CA ASP A 13 -9.30 9.52 2.08
C ASP A 13 -9.82 8.40 2.99
N LYS A 14 -9.91 8.67 4.30
CA LYS A 14 -10.39 7.72 5.30
C LYS A 14 -11.92 7.80 5.40
N GLY A 15 -12.61 6.96 4.63
CA GLY A 15 -14.03 6.68 4.83
C GLY A 15 -14.28 5.70 6.00
N ASP A 16 -15.54 5.58 6.40
CA ASP A 16 -15.97 4.61 7.42
C ASP A 16 -15.89 3.16 6.90
N ASP A 17 -16.32 2.94 5.65
CA ASP A 17 -16.39 1.61 5.03
C ASP A 17 -15.10 1.26 4.25
N SER A 18 -14.45 2.27 3.67
CA SER A 18 -13.26 2.08 2.83
C SER A 18 -12.31 3.28 2.88
N TRP A 19 -11.02 2.99 2.72
CA TRP A 19 -9.96 3.99 2.64
C TRP A 19 -9.35 3.99 1.23
N ALA A 20 -9.38 5.13 0.55
CA ALA A 20 -8.60 5.32 -0.67
C ALA A 20 -7.21 5.80 -0.26
N ILE A 21 -6.16 5.10 -0.69
CA ILE A 21 -4.78 5.30 -0.24
C ILE A 21 -3.88 5.39 -1.46
N ASP A 22 -3.17 6.51 -1.59
CA ASP A 22 -2.17 6.73 -2.62
C ASP A 22 -0.81 6.95 -1.97
N GLY A 23 0.22 6.32 -2.52
CA GLY A 23 1.54 6.38 -1.92
C GLY A 23 2.63 5.76 -2.76
N GLU A 24 3.73 5.45 -2.09
CA GLU A 24 4.90 4.85 -2.69
C GLU A 24 5.44 3.73 -1.81
N ILE A 25 5.89 2.66 -2.46
CA ILE A 25 6.55 1.53 -1.82
C ILE A 25 8.02 1.56 -2.22
N LEU A 26 8.87 1.53 -1.20
CA LEU A 26 10.30 1.28 -1.37
C LEU A 26 10.55 -0.22 -1.18
N PHE A 27 11.22 -0.82 -2.14
CA PHE A 27 11.69 -2.19 -2.11
C PHE A 27 13.20 -2.24 -1.83
N GLU A 28 13.76 -3.44 -1.72
CA GLU A 28 15.21 -3.63 -1.73
C GLU A 28 15.85 -3.16 -3.06
N ASP A 29 17.16 -2.93 -3.04
CA ASP A 29 17.94 -2.40 -4.18
C ASP A 29 17.51 -1.00 -4.67
N ASP A 30 16.98 -0.17 -3.76
CA ASP A 30 16.51 1.20 -4.04
C ASP A 30 15.43 1.26 -5.15
N LEU A 31 14.69 0.17 -5.33
CA LEU A 31 13.58 0.10 -6.27
C LEU A 31 12.33 0.72 -5.64
N THR A 32 11.71 1.65 -6.36
CA THR A 32 10.59 2.44 -5.85
C THR A 32 9.42 2.34 -6.82
N SER A 33 8.21 2.10 -6.31
CA SER A 33 6.99 2.11 -7.12
C SER A 33 5.90 2.91 -6.42
N ALA A 34 5.28 3.84 -7.16
CA ALA A 34 4.01 4.41 -6.73
C ALA A 34 2.92 3.31 -6.69
N PHE A 35 1.94 3.49 -5.81
CA PHE A 35 0.78 2.62 -5.68
C PHE A 35 -0.49 3.42 -5.43
N GLU A 36 -1.61 2.84 -5.86
CA GLU A 36 -2.96 3.27 -5.52
C GLU A 36 -3.71 2.05 -4.99
N ALA A 37 -4.46 2.23 -3.91
CA ALA A 37 -5.18 1.13 -3.28
C ALA A 37 -6.48 1.57 -2.59
N THR A 38 -7.49 0.71 -2.68
CA THR A 38 -8.70 0.82 -1.84
C THR A 38 -8.66 -0.29 -0.78
N TYR A 39 -8.61 0.13 0.48
CA TYR A 39 -8.71 -0.78 1.63
C TYR A 39 -10.14 -0.83 2.14
N LEU A 40 -10.73 -2.03 2.18
CA LEU A 40 -12.08 -2.27 2.72
C LEU A 40 -11.97 -2.58 4.22
N VAL A 41 -12.50 -1.69 5.06
CA VAL A 41 -12.31 -1.75 6.52
C VAL A 41 -13.02 -2.97 7.12
N ASP A 42 -14.25 -3.23 6.67
CA ASP A 42 -15.08 -4.33 7.17
C ASP A 42 -14.55 -5.71 6.76
N GLU A 43 -13.90 -5.80 5.60
CA GLU A 43 -13.39 -7.05 5.05
C GLU A 43 -11.92 -7.31 5.41
N ASP A 44 -11.19 -6.27 5.85
CA ASP A 44 -9.72 -6.30 5.99
C ASP A 44 -9.04 -6.77 4.69
N GLU A 45 -9.48 -6.24 3.55
CA GLU A 45 -8.96 -6.61 2.21
C GLU A 45 -8.59 -5.38 1.36
N LEU A 46 -7.71 -5.60 0.36
CA LEU A 46 -7.36 -4.60 -0.66
C LEU A 46 -8.08 -4.97 -1.96
N GLU A 47 -9.07 -4.17 -2.37
CA GLU A 47 -9.92 -4.48 -3.52
C GLU A 47 -9.38 -3.91 -4.85
N SER A 48 -8.65 -2.80 -4.81
CA SER A 48 -8.16 -2.08 -6.02
C SER A 48 -6.68 -1.71 -5.93
N PHE A 49 -5.83 -2.68 -5.59
CA PHE A 49 -4.39 -2.45 -5.50
C PHE A 49 -3.73 -2.41 -6.89
N SER A 50 -2.98 -1.35 -7.17
CA SER A 50 -2.17 -1.23 -8.39
C SER A 50 -0.78 -0.67 -8.07
N LEU A 51 0.19 -1.06 -8.88
CA LEU A 51 1.56 -0.53 -8.84
C LEU A 51 1.88 0.12 -10.18
N GLU A 52 2.63 1.21 -10.14
CA GLU A 52 3.21 1.81 -11.34
C GLU A 52 4.22 0.85 -12.01
N LEU A 53 5.07 0.21 -11.21
CA LEU A 53 5.99 -0.80 -11.71
C LEU A 53 5.29 -2.15 -11.84
N ASP A 54 5.42 -2.76 -13.03
CA ASP A 54 5.01 -4.15 -13.24
C ASP A 54 6.05 -5.09 -12.63
N LEU A 55 5.85 -5.46 -11.37
CA LEU A 55 6.77 -6.29 -10.60
C LEU A 55 6.43 -7.79 -10.66
N GLU A 56 5.54 -8.24 -11.56
CA GLU A 56 5.10 -9.65 -11.70
C GLU A 56 4.80 -10.33 -10.34
N GLU A 57 4.21 -9.60 -9.39
CA GLU A 57 3.92 -10.09 -8.03
C GLU A 57 5.15 -10.68 -7.31
N ASN A 58 6.36 -10.17 -7.59
CA ASN A 58 7.58 -10.64 -6.94
C ASN A 58 7.66 -10.21 -5.46
N TYR A 59 6.60 -9.71 -4.83
CA TYR A 59 6.57 -9.22 -3.44
C TYR A 59 5.44 -9.88 -2.65
N ASP A 60 5.55 -9.92 -1.33
CA ASP A 60 4.52 -10.51 -0.47
C ASP A 60 3.35 -9.54 -0.27
N VAL A 61 2.23 -9.82 -0.96
CA VAL A 61 0.98 -9.04 -0.90
C VAL A 61 0.41 -8.94 0.53
N ARG A 62 0.56 -9.96 1.38
CA ARG A 62 0.07 -9.91 2.76
C ARG A 62 0.89 -8.96 3.60
N THR A 63 2.21 -9.03 3.45
CA THR A 63 3.14 -8.10 4.10
C THR A 63 2.89 -6.68 3.62
N LEU A 64 2.69 -6.49 2.31
CA LEU A 64 2.36 -5.21 1.72
C LEU A 64 1.09 -4.60 2.30
N LYS A 65 -0.02 -5.35 2.29
CA LYS A 65 -1.29 -4.92 2.90
C LYS A 65 -1.07 -4.42 4.31
N LYS A 66 -0.40 -5.23 5.13
CA LYS A 66 -0.13 -4.89 6.51
C LYS A 66 0.66 -3.58 6.62
N ARG A 67 1.71 -3.39 5.81
CA ARG A 67 2.52 -2.16 5.81
C ARG A 67 1.74 -0.94 5.35
N ILE A 68 0.89 -1.06 4.32
CA ILE A 68 0.01 0.02 3.84
C ILE A 68 -0.96 0.42 4.95
N VAL A 69 -1.65 -0.54 5.58
CA VAL A 69 -2.60 -0.26 6.66
C VAL A 69 -1.89 0.33 7.88
N GLU A 70 -0.71 -0.16 8.25
CA GLU A 70 0.11 0.44 9.32
C GLU A 70 0.47 1.90 9.01
N ALA A 71 0.95 2.18 7.79
CA ALA A 71 1.31 3.53 7.36
C ALA A 71 0.07 4.45 7.30
N ALA A 72 -1.05 3.96 6.78
CA ALA A 72 -2.33 4.67 6.73
C ALA A 72 -2.86 5.01 8.14
N ASN A 73 -2.71 4.13 9.11
CA ASN A 73 -3.11 4.41 10.49
C ASN A 73 -2.23 5.48 11.16
N VAL A 74 -0.96 5.59 10.77
CA VAL A 74 -0.01 6.59 11.29
C VAL A 74 -0.08 7.92 10.53
N TYR A 75 -0.60 7.91 9.29
CA TYR A 75 -0.79 9.13 8.50
C TYR A 75 -1.77 10.08 9.20
N GLU A 76 -1.24 11.25 9.59
CA GLU A 76 -1.98 12.40 10.11
C GLU A 76 -2.15 13.40 8.96
N ASP A 77 -3.41 13.75 8.64
CA ASP A 77 -3.81 14.67 7.57
C ASP A 77 -3.40 16.14 7.84
#